data_AF-A0A8S3U1T9-F1
#
_entry.id   AF-A0A8S3U1T9-F1
#
_cell.length_a   1.000
_cell.length_b   1.000
_cell.length_c   1.000
_cell.angle_alpha   90.00
_cell.angle_beta   90.00
_cell.angle_gamma   90.00
#
_symmetry.space_group_name_H-M   'P 1'
#
loop_
_entity.id
_entity.type
_entity.pdbx_description
1 polymer ?
#
loop_
_entity_poly.entity_id
_entity_poly.type
_entity_poly.pdbx_seq_one_letter_code
_entity_poly.pdbx_strand_id
1 'polypeptide(L)'
;MSWRRSSMIQKKRTDLRIIIASATLDAEEMRDFFNNNETGDKSKDTASIMTIEGRNYPVDIHYSLDPVPDYLKCTVETVMKVHNSEKEGDILAFLTGQDEVEAVVRMLIDEAKKIPRDGHKMKVLPMYGTLPSSEQMKVFERTSRNIRKIVIATNIAEASITINGIVYIIDCGFVKIKAYNPTTGIESLVIIPVSQASANQRAGRAGRVRAGKAYRLYTEESFQKLPLATVPEMQRSDLAPVVLQLKALGIINIIKFHFLSPPPAQNMVRGLELLYALDAIDEDCNLTSPLGLQMAEFPLTPMFSKMLLESGS
;
A
#
# COMPACT_ATOMS: atom_id res chain seq x y z
N MET A 1 -1.08 12.02 -35.55
CA MET A 1 -1.58 10.66 -35.25
C MET A 1 -1.37 10.38 -33.78
N SER A 2 -2.47 10.28 -33.04
CA SER A 2 -2.55 10.13 -31.58
C SER A 2 -2.08 8.75 -31.14
N TRP A 3 -1.07 8.67 -30.28
CA TRP A 3 -0.54 7.41 -29.76
C TRP A 3 -1.04 7.17 -28.33
N ARG A 4 -2.32 6.79 -28.18
CA ARG A 4 -2.84 6.20 -26.93
C ARG A 4 -2.68 4.67 -27.04
N ARG A 5 -1.74 4.11 -26.28
CA ARG A 5 -1.21 2.73 -26.42
C ARG A 5 -1.51 1.83 -25.20
N SER A 6 -2.68 1.98 -24.57
CA SER A 6 -3.14 1.06 -23.51
C SER A 6 -3.33 -0.39 -23.99
N SER A 7 -3.12 -0.67 -25.28
CA SER A 7 -3.40 -1.95 -25.93
C SER A 7 -2.28 -2.50 -26.82
N MET A 8 -0.98 -2.26 -26.55
CA MET A 8 0.07 -2.90 -27.37
C MET A 8 -0.02 -4.43 -27.37
N ILE A 9 -0.35 -5.02 -26.22
CA ILE A 9 -0.54 -6.47 -26.09
C ILE A 9 -1.93 -6.88 -26.57
N GLN A 10 -3.01 -6.20 -26.16
CA GLN A 10 -4.37 -6.54 -26.61
C GLN A 10 -4.59 -6.38 -28.12
N LYS A 11 -3.88 -5.46 -28.78
CA LYS A 11 -3.86 -5.35 -30.26
C LYS A 11 -3.19 -6.55 -30.93
N LYS A 12 -2.19 -7.16 -30.29
CA LYS A 12 -1.51 -8.37 -30.78
C LYS A 12 -2.21 -9.67 -30.36
N ARG A 13 -2.89 -9.64 -29.20
CA ARG A 13 -3.57 -10.76 -28.54
C ARG A 13 -5.02 -10.37 -28.28
N THR A 14 -5.84 -10.48 -29.32
CA THR A 14 -7.27 -10.16 -29.26
C THR A 14 -8.08 -11.15 -28.41
N ASP A 15 -7.48 -12.30 -28.10
CA ASP A 15 -7.97 -13.32 -27.17
C ASP A 15 -7.79 -12.92 -25.69
N LEU A 16 -6.89 -11.97 -25.39
CA LEU A 16 -6.58 -11.55 -24.03
C LEU A 16 -7.68 -10.63 -23.46
N ARG A 17 -8.31 -11.08 -22.37
CA ARG A 17 -9.22 -10.27 -21.56
C ARG A 17 -8.50 -9.75 -20.32
N ILE A 18 -8.71 -8.48 -19.98
CA ILE A 18 -8.12 -7.81 -18.81
C ILE A 18 -9.25 -7.43 -17.86
N ILE A 19 -9.11 -7.80 -16.59
CA ILE A 19 -10.01 -7.40 -15.51
C ILE A 19 -9.17 -6.63 -14.49
N ILE A 20 -9.57 -5.40 -14.18
CA ILE A 20 -8.90 -4.54 -13.20
C ILE A 20 -9.82 -4.47 -11.98
N ALA A 21 -9.36 -5.01 -10.86
CA ALA A 21 -10.07 -4.91 -9.59
C ALA A 21 -9.48 -3.74 -8.79
N SER A 22 -10.31 -2.77 -8.42
CA SER A 22 -9.95 -1.66 -7.55
C SER A 22 -10.90 -1.55 -6.36
N ALA A 23 -10.38 -1.17 -5.21
CA ALA A 23 -11.16 -0.86 -4.01
C ALA A 23 -11.40 0.65 -3.82
N THR A 24 -10.84 1.49 -4.70
CA THR A 24 -10.96 2.95 -4.64
C THR A 24 -11.97 3.47 -5.65
N LEU A 25 -12.46 4.69 -5.39
CA LEU A 25 -13.49 5.37 -6.19
C LEU A 25 -13.01 5.79 -7.59
N ASP A 26 -11.72 5.70 -7.90
CA ASP A 26 -11.19 6.15 -9.20
C ASP A 26 -11.31 5.09 -10.32
N ALA A 27 -12.48 4.46 -10.38
CA ALA A 27 -12.83 3.52 -11.44
C ALA A 27 -13.00 4.23 -12.80
N GLU A 28 -13.31 5.53 -12.77
CA GLU A 28 -13.48 6.36 -13.96
C GLU A 28 -12.15 6.65 -14.65
N GLU A 29 -11.11 7.09 -13.92
CA GLU A 29 -9.78 7.29 -14.49
C GLU A 29 -9.23 5.99 -15.10
N MET A 30 -9.42 4.86 -14.42
CA MET A 30 -9.05 3.54 -14.94
C MET A 30 -9.85 3.18 -16.20
N ARG A 31 -11.16 3.36 -16.20
CA ARG A 31 -11.99 3.11 -17.40
C ARG A 31 -11.49 3.96 -18.55
N ASP A 32 -11.29 5.25 -18.35
CA ASP A 32 -10.92 6.20 -19.39
C ASP A 32 -9.50 5.93 -19.93
N PHE A 33 -8.58 5.48 -19.05
CA PHE A 33 -7.24 5.06 -19.45
C PHE A 33 -7.24 3.80 -20.32
N PHE A 34 -8.11 2.82 -20.02
CA PHE A 34 -8.20 1.55 -20.77
C PHE A 34 -9.25 1.57 -21.89
N ASN A 35 -10.06 2.63 -21.99
CA ASN A 35 -11.03 2.79 -23.07
C ASN A 35 -10.31 3.18 -24.37
N ASN A 36 -10.43 2.34 -25.39
CA ASN A 36 -9.85 2.57 -26.71
C ASN A 36 -10.86 3.24 -27.68
N ASN A 37 -12.02 3.67 -27.18
CA ASN A 37 -12.98 4.42 -27.97
C ASN A 37 -12.48 5.85 -28.23
N GLU A 38 -12.16 6.16 -29.48
CA GLU A 38 -11.74 7.50 -29.92
C GLU A 38 -12.91 8.37 -30.39
N THR A 39 -14.14 7.84 -30.33
CA THR A 39 -15.35 8.53 -30.78
C THR A 39 -16.18 9.02 -29.59
N GLY A 40 -17.04 10.02 -29.81
CA GLY A 40 -18.00 10.48 -28.78
C GLY A 40 -19.18 9.52 -28.54
N ASP A 41 -19.22 8.38 -29.21
CA ASP A 41 -20.31 7.41 -29.16
C ASP A 41 -20.04 6.36 -28.07
N LYS A 42 -20.74 6.46 -26.94
CA LYS A 42 -20.60 5.55 -25.79
C LYS A 42 -20.91 4.08 -26.10
N SER A 43 -21.65 3.79 -27.17
CA SER A 43 -21.94 2.39 -27.55
C SER A 43 -20.69 1.62 -28.01
N LYS A 44 -19.59 2.34 -28.29
CA LYS A 44 -18.31 1.80 -28.75
C LYS A 44 -17.25 1.73 -27.65
N ASP A 45 -17.62 2.01 -26.39
CA ASP A 45 -16.70 1.93 -25.26
C ASP A 45 -16.17 0.49 -25.11
N THR A 46 -14.85 0.36 -25.00
CA THR A 46 -14.17 -0.94 -24.89
C THR A 46 -13.90 -1.33 -23.44
N ALA A 47 -14.21 -0.45 -22.50
CA ALA A 47 -14.04 -0.65 -21.07
C ALA A 47 -15.35 -0.31 -20.36
N SER A 48 -15.70 -1.11 -19.35
CA SER A 48 -16.91 -0.90 -18.55
C SER A 48 -16.57 -1.03 -17.07
N ILE A 49 -17.26 -0.26 -16.24
CA ILE A 49 -17.13 -0.31 -14.79
C ILE A 49 -18.22 -1.23 -14.27
N MET A 50 -17.80 -2.29 -13.58
CA MET A 50 -18.70 -3.15 -12.84
C MET A 50 -18.54 -2.85 -11.35
N THR A 51 -19.57 -2.24 -10.77
CA THR A 51 -19.61 -1.98 -9.33
C THR A 51 -20.27 -3.15 -8.62
N ILE A 52 -19.58 -3.71 -7.62
CA ILE A 52 -20.15 -4.70 -6.72
C ILE A 52 -20.51 -3.98 -5.43
N GLU A 53 -21.81 -3.90 -5.12
CA GLU A 53 -22.25 -3.38 -3.82
C GLU A 53 -21.78 -4.31 -2.70
N GLY A 54 -20.77 -3.87 -1.95
CA GLY A 54 -20.35 -4.54 -0.74
C GLY A 54 -21.39 -4.38 0.36
N ARG A 55 -21.62 -5.44 1.15
CA ARG A 55 -22.36 -5.33 2.42
C ARG A 55 -21.46 -4.71 3.48
N ASN A 56 -21.26 -3.40 3.40
CA ASN A 56 -20.58 -2.67 4.47
C ASN A 56 -21.61 -2.24 5.51
N TYR A 57 -21.37 -2.64 6.74
CA TYR A 57 -22.13 -2.17 7.90
C TYR A 57 -21.60 -0.80 8.36
N PRO A 58 -22.43 0.01 9.03
CA PRO A 58 -22.00 1.31 9.53
C PRO A 58 -20.81 1.18 10.50
N VAL A 59 -19.89 2.14 10.43
CA VAL A 59 -18.73 2.23 11.33
C VAL A 59 -18.77 3.57 12.05
N ASP A 60 -18.87 3.54 13.38
CA ASP A 60 -18.80 4.76 14.19
C ASP A 60 -17.36 5.23 14.27
N ILE A 61 -17.12 6.50 13.93
CA ILE A 61 -15.78 7.11 13.96
C ILE A 61 -15.63 7.91 15.25
N HIS A 62 -14.59 7.59 16.01
CA HIS A 62 -14.18 8.31 17.21
C HIS A 62 -12.82 8.95 16.99
N TYR A 63 -12.70 10.23 17.35
CA TYR A 63 -11.44 10.97 17.31
C TYR A 63 -10.93 11.22 18.73
N SER A 64 -9.62 11.40 18.85
CA SER A 64 -9.04 11.94 20.09
C SER A 64 -9.50 13.39 20.27
N LEU A 65 -9.73 13.79 21.53
CA LEU A 65 -10.05 15.18 21.86
C LEU A 65 -8.83 16.08 21.68
N ASP A 66 -7.66 15.60 22.12
CA ASP A 66 -6.40 16.33 22.08
C ASP A 66 -5.36 15.59 21.21
N PRO A 67 -4.35 16.29 20.64
CA PRO A 67 -3.22 15.65 19.97
C PRO A 67 -2.52 14.64 20.87
N VAL A 68 -2.19 13.46 20.33
CA VAL A 68 -1.58 12.35 21.07
C VAL A 68 -0.06 12.35 20.85
N PRO A 69 0.77 12.64 21.88
CA PRO A 69 2.23 12.69 21.72
C PRO A 69 2.86 11.30 21.52
N ASP A 70 2.32 10.28 22.23
CA ASP A 70 2.78 8.89 22.15
C ASP A 70 1.62 8.01 21.71
N TYR A 71 1.52 7.80 20.39
CA TYR A 71 0.49 6.96 19.82
C TYR A 71 0.69 5.46 20.11
N LEU A 72 1.88 5.00 20.50
CA LEU A 72 2.11 3.59 20.86
C LEU A 72 1.45 3.29 22.21
N LYS A 73 1.74 4.12 23.22
CA LYS A 73 1.09 3.99 24.53
C LYS A 73 -0.42 4.20 24.43
N CYS A 74 -0.86 5.21 23.67
CA CYS A 74 -2.28 5.46 23.45
C CYS A 74 -2.97 4.29 22.71
N THR A 75 -2.27 3.61 21.80
CA THR A 75 -2.78 2.38 21.15
C THR A 75 -3.03 1.30 22.20
N VAL A 76 -2.06 1.01 23.08
CA VAL A 76 -2.21 0.02 24.16
C VAL A 76 -3.39 0.37 25.07
N GLU A 77 -3.47 1.62 25.53
CA GLU A 77 -4.56 2.09 26.40
C GLU A 77 -5.93 1.97 25.72
N THR A 78 -6.03 2.31 24.44
CA THR A 78 -7.27 2.22 23.65
C THR A 78 -7.67 0.77 23.43
N VAL A 79 -6.72 -0.11 23.09
CA VAL A 79 -6.95 -1.56 22.98
C VAL A 79 -7.51 -2.10 24.30
N MET A 80 -6.90 -1.76 25.44
CA MET A 80 -7.33 -2.23 26.75
C MET A 80 -8.70 -1.70 27.14
N LYS A 81 -9.00 -0.43 26.86
CA LYS A 81 -10.34 0.16 27.06
C LYS A 81 -11.38 -0.62 26.25
N VAL A 82 -11.14 -0.78 24.95
CA VAL A 82 -12.04 -1.54 24.05
C VAL A 82 -12.20 -2.98 24.54
N HIS A 83 -11.13 -3.66 24.93
CA HIS A 83 -11.17 -5.03 25.47
C HIS A 83 -12.09 -5.16 26.69
N ASN A 84 -12.08 -4.16 27.59
CA ASN A 84 -12.80 -4.21 28.85
C ASN A 84 -14.25 -3.68 28.76
N SER A 85 -14.53 -2.70 27.89
CA SER A 85 -15.84 -2.02 27.86
C SER A 85 -16.71 -2.37 26.66
N GLU A 86 -16.11 -2.77 25.54
CA GLU A 86 -16.85 -3.04 24.31
C GLU A 86 -17.29 -4.51 24.20
N LYS A 87 -18.37 -4.74 23.44
CA LYS A 87 -18.92 -6.08 23.17
C LYS A 87 -17.92 -6.96 22.40
N GLU A 88 -18.27 -8.23 22.20
CA GLU A 88 -17.45 -9.18 21.43
C GLU A 88 -16.97 -8.60 20.08
N GLY A 89 -15.86 -9.13 19.58
CA GLY A 89 -15.30 -8.76 18.29
C GLY A 89 -13.83 -8.39 18.39
N ASP A 90 -13.12 -8.61 17.29
CA ASP A 90 -11.67 -8.52 17.26
C ASP A 90 -11.20 -7.10 16.94
N ILE A 91 -9.98 -6.81 17.38
CA ILE A 91 -9.33 -5.51 17.25
C ILE A 91 -8.24 -5.61 16.20
N LEU A 92 -8.16 -4.62 15.31
CA LEU A 92 -7.03 -4.38 14.42
C LEU A 92 -6.49 -2.97 14.65
N ALA A 93 -5.23 -2.88 15.08
CA ALA A 93 -4.52 -1.62 15.27
C ALA A 93 -3.48 -1.41 14.17
N PHE A 94 -3.43 -0.21 13.60
CA PHE A 94 -2.45 0.18 12.59
C PHE A 94 -1.30 0.96 13.21
N LEU A 95 -0.06 0.52 12.95
CA LEU A 95 1.20 1.15 13.32
C LEU A 95 2.13 1.25 12.10
N THR A 96 3.30 1.89 12.23
CA THR A 96 4.10 2.25 11.05
C THR A 96 5.15 1.21 10.67
N GLY A 97 5.68 0.45 11.63
CA GLY A 97 6.80 -0.47 11.37
C GLY A 97 6.93 -1.62 12.36
N GLN A 98 7.84 -2.54 12.05
CA GLN A 98 8.09 -3.76 12.84
C GLN A 98 8.40 -3.45 14.31
N ASP A 99 9.32 -2.52 14.59
CA ASP A 99 9.75 -2.23 15.96
C ASP A 99 8.58 -1.70 16.83
N GLU A 100 7.73 -0.86 16.26
CA GLU A 100 6.53 -0.33 16.91
C GLU A 100 5.49 -1.44 17.15
N VAL A 101 5.27 -2.30 16.16
CA VAL A 101 4.37 -3.45 16.28
C VAL A 101 4.83 -4.38 17.41
N GLU A 102 6.10 -4.77 17.40
CA GLU A 102 6.69 -5.64 18.43
C GLU A 102 6.64 -4.99 19.83
N ALA A 103 6.91 -3.69 19.93
CA ALA A 103 6.81 -2.97 21.20
C ALA A 103 5.38 -2.98 21.76
N VAL A 104 4.38 -2.68 20.92
CA VAL A 104 2.97 -2.70 21.34
C VAL A 104 2.48 -4.11 21.66
N VAL A 105 2.91 -5.11 20.90
CA VAL A 105 2.61 -6.52 21.19
C VAL A 105 3.14 -6.92 22.56
N ARG A 106 4.39 -6.57 22.90
CA ARG A 106 4.97 -6.84 24.22
C ARG A 106 4.18 -6.17 25.34
N MET A 107 3.88 -4.88 25.20
CA MET A 107 3.09 -4.14 26.19
C MET A 107 1.71 -4.77 26.41
N LEU A 108 1.02 -5.18 25.33
CA LEU A 108 -0.28 -5.85 25.43
C LEU A 108 -0.19 -7.25 26.03
N ILE A 109 0.87 -8.01 25.76
CA ILE A 109 1.09 -9.31 26.41
C ILE A 109 1.29 -9.13 27.92
N ASP A 110 1.97 -8.08 28.35
CA ASP A 110 2.14 -7.78 29.77
C ASP A 110 0.84 -7.35 30.44
N GLU A 111 -0.01 -6.58 29.75
CA GLU A 111 -1.38 -6.31 30.21
C GLU A 111 -2.25 -7.57 30.23
N ALA A 112 -2.11 -8.46 29.24
CA ALA A 112 -2.86 -9.72 29.18
C ALA A 112 -2.63 -10.62 30.39
N LYS A 113 -1.40 -10.62 30.95
CA LYS A 113 -1.04 -11.38 32.15
C LYS A 113 -1.76 -10.87 33.40
N LYS A 114 -2.14 -9.60 33.44
CA LYS A 114 -2.84 -8.97 34.57
C LYS A 114 -4.35 -9.27 34.57
N ILE A 115 -4.88 -9.81 33.47
CA ILE A 115 -6.31 -10.15 33.37
C ILE A 115 -6.64 -11.32 34.30
N PRO A 116 -7.65 -11.18 35.19
CA PRO A 116 -8.11 -12.26 36.08
C PRO A 116 -8.39 -13.57 35.33
N ARG A 117 -8.30 -14.71 36.03
CA ARG A 117 -8.53 -16.04 35.42
C ARG A 117 -9.90 -16.16 34.76
N ASP A 118 -10.91 -15.53 35.36
CA ASP A 118 -12.31 -15.58 34.91
C ASP A 118 -12.64 -14.46 33.90
N GLY A 119 -11.69 -13.58 33.59
CA GLY A 119 -11.86 -12.50 32.63
C GLY A 119 -11.75 -12.96 31.18
N HIS A 120 -12.31 -12.16 30.27
CA HIS A 120 -12.12 -12.34 28.83
C HIS A 120 -10.64 -12.25 28.48
N LYS A 121 -10.09 -13.29 27.87
CA LYS A 121 -8.67 -13.35 27.52
C LYS A 121 -8.42 -12.66 26.18
N MET A 122 -7.17 -12.34 25.91
CA MET A 122 -6.73 -11.77 24.64
C MET A 122 -5.66 -12.62 23.98
N LYS A 123 -5.75 -12.75 22.65
CA LYS A 123 -4.70 -13.33 21.79
C LYS A 123 -4.12 -12.20 20.94
N VAL A 124 -2.92 -11.74 21.29
CA VAL A 124 -2.22 -10.64 20.61
C VAL A 124 -1.34 -11.21 19.50
N LEU A 125 -1.44 -10.69 18.28
CA LEU A 125 -0.74 -11.18 17.10
C LEU A 125 -0.12 -10.02 16.29
N PRO A 126 1.19 -10.08 15.95
CA PRO A 126 1.82 -9.11 15.06
C PRO A 126 1.50 -9.40 13.59
N MET A 127 1.55 -8.36 12.75
CA MET A 127 1.44 -8.51 11.29
C MET A 127 2.22 -7.43 10.53
N TYR A 128 3.36 -7.81 9.94
CA TYR A 128 4.20 -6.90 9.15
C TYR A 128 4.95 -7.68 8.04
N GLY A 129 5.52 -6.97 7.07
CA GLY A 129 6.00 -7.57 5.81
C GLY A 129 7.11 -8.62 5.93
N THR A 130 8.02 -8.49 6.90
CA THR A 130 9.13 -9.42 7.16
C THR A 130 8.74 -10.62 8.03
N LEU A 131 7.50 -10.68 8.51
CA LEU A 131 7.04 -11.78 9.37
C LEU A 131 6.91 -13.08 8.55
N PRO A 132 7.39 -14.24 9.03
CA PRO A 132 7.26 -15.51 8.32
C PRO A 132 5.81 -15.85 7.98
N SER A 133 5.56 -16.47 6.81
CA SER A 133 4.20 -16.76 6.34
C SER A 133 3.39 -17.61 7.32
N SER A 134 4.03 -18.57 8.02
CA SER A 134 3.38 -19.39 9.05
C SER A 134 2.83 -18.55 10.21
N GLU A 135 3.55 -17.52 10.63
CA GLU A 135 3.13 -16.60 11.68
C GLU A 135 2.04 -15.64 11.19
N GLN A 136 2.18 -15.11 9.97
CA GLN A 136 1.12 -14.31 9.36
C GLN A 136 -0.20 -15.09 9.26
N MET A 137 -0.16 -16.40 8.99
CA MET A 137 -1.37 -17.21 8.87
C MET A 137 -2.17 -17.32 10.18
N LYS A 138 -1.53 -17.12 11.34
CA LYS A 138 -2.21 -17.17 12.65
C LYS A 138 -3.27 -16.10 12.83
N VAL A 139 -3.18 -14.97 12.11
CA VAL A 139 -4.18 -13.89 12.20
C VAL A 139 -5.53 -14.32 11.61
N PHE A 140 -5.55 -15.31 10.71
CA PHE A 140 -6.77 -15.83 10.09
C PHE A 140 -7.46 -16.91 10.91
N GLU A 141 -6.76 -17.50 11.88
CA GLU A 141 -7.33 -18.48 12.78
C GLU A 141 -8.49 -17.87 13.57
N ARG A 142 -9.55 -18.66 13.74
CA ARG A 142 -10.66 -18.30 14.62
C ARG A 142 -10.22 -18.49 16.06
N THR A 143 -10.52 -17.52 16.91
CA THR A 143 -10.36 -17.64 18.36
C THR A 143 -11.62 -18.23 18.99
N SER A 144 -11.47 -18.82 20.18
CA SER A 144 -12.61 -19.27 20.97
C SER A 144 -13.41 -18.08 21.51
N ARG A 145 -14.69 -18.28 21.85
CA ARG A 145 -15.61 -17.19 22.23
C ARG A 145 -15.12 -16.32 23.41
N ASN A 146 -14.38 -16.90 24.36
CA ASN A 146 -13.86 -16.16 25.52
C ASN A 146 -12.50 -15.46 25.26
N ILE A 147 -12.02 -15.48 24.01
CA ILE A 147 -10.72 -14.90 23.62
C ILE A 147 -10.94 -13.86 22.51
N ARG A 148 -10.64 -12.60 22.82
CA ARG A 148 -10.59 -11.53 21.82
C ARG A 148 -9.26 -11.59 21.07
N LYS A 149 -9.30 -11.62 19.74
CA LYS A 149 -8.09 -11.49 18.93
C LYS A 149 -7.74 -10.02 18.77
N ILE A 150 -6.45 -9.71 18.93
CA ILE A 150 -5.91 -8.37 18.81
C ILE A 150 -4.77 -8.44 17.81
N VAL A 151 -4.97 -7.86 16.63
CA VAL A 151 -3.96 -7.84 15.58
C VAL A 151 -3.32 -6.46 15.56
N ILE A 152 -1.99 -6.41 15.68
CA ILE A 152 -1.20 -5.19 15.57
C ILE A 152 -0.46 -5.24 14.25
N ALA A 153 -0.79 -4.36 13.31
CA ALA A 153 -0.37 -4.48 11.93
C ALA A 153 0.23 -3.19 11.36
N THR A 154 1.09 -3.33 10.35
CA THR A 154 1.40 -2.22 9.45
C THR A 154 0.32 -2.07 8.37
N ASN A 155 0.54 -1.20 7.38
CA ASN A 155 -0.35 -1.01 6.24
C ASN A 155 -0.56 -2.28 5.37
N ILE A 156 0.12 -3.40 5.65
CA ILE A 156 -0.17 -4.70 5.01
C ILE A 156 -1.63 -5.14 5.21
N ALA A 157 -2.24 -4.76 6.33
CA ALA A 157 -3.62 -5.09 6.66
C ALA A 157 -4.65 -4.10 6.05
N GLU A 158 -4.21 -3.03 5.37
CA GLU A 158 -5.06 -1.98 4.82
C GLU A 158 -5.81 -2.45 3.57
N ALA A 159 -5.07 -2.91 2.55
CA ALA A 159 -5.64 -3.34 1.28
C ALA A 159 -5.68 -4.87 1.16
N SER A 160 -4.56 -5.55 1.44
CA SER A 160 -4.29 -6.87 0.87
C SER A 160 -4.99 -8.04 1.56
N ILE A 161 -5.49 -7.91 2.80
CA ILE A 161 -5.84 -9.09 3.62
C ILE A 161 -7.09 -8.93 4.50
N THR A 162 -8.17 -9.67 4.21
CA THR A 162 -9.38 -9.69 5.06
C THR A 162 -9.18 -10.57 6.30
N ILE A 163 -9.03 -9.94 7.47
CA ILE A 163 -9.00 -10.66 8.75
C ILE A 163 -10.44 -10.82 9.25
N ASN A 164 -10.88 -12.06 9.41
CA ASN A 164 -12.22 -12.36 9.92
C ASN A 164 -12.35 -11.96 11.39
N GLY A 165 -13.49 -11.37 11.75
CA GLY A 165 -13.86 -11.03 13.13
C GLY A 165 -13.56 -9.59 13.56
N ILE A 166 -12.83 -8.82 12.74
CA ILE A 166 -12.50 -7.43 13.05
C ILE A 166 -13.75 -6.57 13.03
N VAL A 167 -14.02 -5.90 14.15
CA VAL A 167 -15.09 -4.89 14.29
C VAL A 167 -14.59 -3.60 14.96
N TYR A 168 -13.40 -3.64 15.55
CA TYR A 168 -12.77 -2.48 16.19
C TYR A 168 -11.46 -2.14 15.48
N ILE A 169 -11.35 -0.90 15.04
CA ILE A 169 -10.14 -0.37 14.40
C ILE A 169 -9.50 0.66 15.32
N ILE A 170 -8.17 0.61 15.44
CA ILE A 170 -7.38 1.65 16.10
C ILE A 170 -6.40 2.16 15.07
N ASP A 171 -6.50 3.44 14.73
CA ASP A 171 -5.69 4.06 13.68
C ASP A 171 -4.79 5.14 14.28
N CYS A 172 -3.47 4.91 14.26
CA CYS A 172 -2.50 5.90 14.72
C CYS A 172 -2.40 7.12 13.80
N GLY A 173 -2.92 7.04 12.56
CA GLY A 173 -2.89 8.14 11.61
C GLY A 173 -1.58 8.29 10.85
N PHE A 174 -0.64 7.36 11.00
CA PHE A 174 0.65 7.37 10.30
C PHE A 174 0.85 6.14 9.42
N VAL A 175 1.76 6.27 8.46
CA VAL A 175 2.23 5.21 7.58
C VAL A 175 3.70 5.42 7.25
N LYS A 176 4.47 4.33 7.18
CA LYS A 176 5.84 4.35 6.69
C LYS A 176 5.82 4.05 5.18
N ILE A 177 6.32 4.98 4.38
CA ILE A 177 6.37 4.87 2.91
C ILE A 177 7.80 5.03 2.41
N LYS A 178 8.07 4.50 1.21
CA LYS A 178 9.27 4.87 0.46
C LYS A 178 9.11 6.30 -0.08
N ALA A 179 10.15 7.10 0.10
CA ALA A 179 10.28 8.43 -0.48
C ALA A 179 11.64 8.57 -1.16
N TYR A 180 11.62 9.08 -2.38
CA TYR A 180 12.80 9.37 -3.18
C TYR A 180 13.10 10.87 -3.19
N ASN A 181 14.37 11.23 -2.95
CA ASN A 181 14.85 12.59 -3.14
C ASN A 181 15.62 12.69 -4.47
N PRO A 182 15.08 13.37 -5.50
CA PRO A 182 15.71 13.45 -6.82
C PRO A 182 16.97 14.33 -6.86
N THR A 183 17.19 15.16 -5.83
CA THR A 183 18.40 15.99 -5.73
C THR A 183 19.57 15.17 -5.22
N THR A 184 19.35 14.31 -4.24
CA THR A 184 20.40 13.47 -3.66
C THR A 184 20.50 12.08 -4.29
N GLY A 185 19.46 11.64 -5.02
CA GLY A 185 19.37 10.29 -5.59
C GLY A 185 19.11 9.20 -4.55
N ILE A 186 18.70 9.56 -3.32
CA ILE A 186 18.56 8.63 -2.21
C ILE A 186 17.08 8.27 -2.02
N GLU A 187 16.80 6.96 -1.97
CA GLU A 187 15.55 6.43 -1.44
C GLU A 187 15.67 6.20 0.07
N SER A 188 14.65 6.63 0.81
CA SER A 188 14.55 6.40 2.25
C SER A 188 13.13 6.04 2.66
N LEU A 189 13.00 5.38 3.81
CA LEU A 189 11.70 5.11 4.41
C LEU A 189 11.38 6.22 5.40
N VAL A 190 10.28 6.94 5.13
CA VAL A 190 9.83 8.05 5.97
C VAL A 190 8.46 7.74 6.55
N ILE A 191 8.25 8.18 7.79
CA ILE A 191 6.93 8.12 8.44
C ILE A 191 6.22 9.43 8.13
N ILE A 192 5.02 9.32 7.55
CA ILE A 192 4.16 10.47 7.25
C ILE A 192 2.74 10.23 7.75
N PRO A 193 1.93 11.29 7.93
CA PRO A 193 0.50 11.14 8.13
C PRO A 193 -0.16 10.40 6.95
N VAL A 194 -1.21 9.63 7.23
CA VAL A 194 -2.01 8.97 6.20
C VAL A 194 -2.84 9.98 5.40
N SER A 195 -3.34 9.55 4.24
CA SER A 195 -4.38 10.30 3.53
C SER A 195 -5.77 10.03 4.11
N GLN A 196 -6.73 10.90 3.84
CA GLN A 196 -8.13 10.69 4.20
C GLN A 196 -8.66 9.39 3.57
N ALA A 197 -8.32 9.13 2.30
CA ALA A 197 -8.66 7.87 1.63
C ALA A 197 -8.13 6.64 2.40
N SER A 198 -6.87 6.66 2.82
CA SER A 198 -6.25 5.56 3.59
C SER A 198 -6.92 5.39 4.97
N ALA A 199 -7.12 6.47 5.71
CA ALA A 199 -7.81 6.45 7.00
C ALA A 199 -9.25 5.92 6.89
N ASN A 200 -9.95 6.23 5.80
CA ASN A 200 -11.30 5.72 5.53
C ASN A 200 -11.28 4.23 5.14
N GLN A 201 -10.28 3.77 4.38
CA GLN A 201 -10.09 2.34 4.10
C GLN A 201 -9.81 1.54 5.37
N ARG A 202 -8.94 2.06 6.25
CA ARG A 202 -8.65 1.47 7.56
C ARG A 202 -9.91 1.35 8.41
N ALA A 203 -10.69 2.42 8.53
CA ALA A 203 -11.96 2.40 9.24
C ALA A 203 -12.97 1.40 8.64
N GLY A 204 -13.05 1.33 7.31
CA GLY A 204 -13.93 0.40 6.59
C GLY A 204 -13.67 -1.09 6.87
N ARG A 205 -12.51 -1.45 7.45
CA ARG A 205 -12.22 -2.84 7.87
C ARG A 205 -13.11 -3.29 9.02
N ALA A 206 -13.56 -2.39 9.89
CA ALA A 206 -14.51 -2.70 10.97
C ALA A 206 -15.90 -3.07 10.45
N GLY A 207 -16.32 -2.53 9.30
CA GLY A 207 -17.67 -2.66 8.78
C GLY A 207 -17.93 -3.92 7.94
N ARG A 208 -17.02 -4.90 7.92
CA ARG A 208 -17.11 -6.05 6.99
C ARG A 208 -18.01 -7.18 7.46
N VAL A 209 -18.14 -7.36 8.76
CA VAL A 209 -18.90 -8.47 9.36
C VAL A 209 -20.21 -7.99 9.97
N ARG A 210 -20.16 -6.87 10.69
CA ARG A 210 -21.28 -6.19 11.34
C ARG A 210 -20.91 -4.74 11.64
N ALA A 211 -21.82 -3.99 12.25
CA ALA A 211 -21.53 -2.63 12.71
C ALA A 211 -20.31 -2.62 13.63
N GLY A 212 -19.41 -1.67 13.40
CA GLY A 212 -18.12 -1.61 14.07
C GLY A 212 -17.75 -0.19 14.48
N LYS A 213 -16.55 -0.03 15.05
CA LYS A 213 -16.05 1.27 15.52
C LYS A 213 -14.61 1.47 15.07
N ALA A 214 -14.26 2.69 14.72
CA ALA A 214 -12.89 3.09 14.44
C ALA A 214 -12.46 4.22 15.37
N TYR A 215 -11.39 3.99 16.12
CA TYR A 215 -10.77 4.93 17.04
C TYR A 215 -9.52 5.52 16.39
N ARG A 216 -9.61 6.78 15.99
CA ARG A 216 -8.51 7.56 15.42
C ARG A 216 -7.76 8.27 16.54
N LEU A 217 -6.46 8.00 16.67
CA LEU A 217 -5.61 8.56 17.73
C LEU A 217 -5.13 9.99 17.41
N TYR A 218 -5.98 10.75 16.71
CA TYR A 218 -5.76 12.11 16.26
C TYR A 218 -7.09 12.85 16.26
N THR A 219 -7.01 14.18 16.30
CA THR A 219 -8.21 15.03 16.35
C THR A 219 -8.94 15.07 15.02
N GLU A 220 -10.24 15.38 15.05
CA GLU A 220 -11.04 15.56 13.84
C GLU A 220 -10.50 16.71 12.97
N GLU A 221 -10.03 17.78 13.60
CA GLU A 221 -9.36 18.88 12.90
C GLU A 221 -8.10 18.41 12.15
N SER A 222 -7.31 17.53 12.78
CA SER A 222 -6.12 16.96 12.14
C SER A 222 -6.50 16.10 10.94
N PHE A 223 -7.58 15.31 11.05
CA PHE A 223 -8.10 14.50 9.94
C PHE A 223 -8.47 15.36 8.73
N GLN A 224 -9.16 16.47 8.94
CA GLN A 224 -9.60 17.37 7.87
C GLN A 224 -8.41 18.03 7.14
N LYS A 225 -7.28 18.21 7.82
CA LYS A 225 -6.03 18.74 7.24
C LYS A 225 -5.22 17.70 6.46
N LEU A 226 -5.56 16.41 6.55
CA LEU A 226 -4.86 15.36 5.82
C LEU A 226 -5.10 15.48 4.31
N PRO A 227 -4.12 15.08 3.46
CA PRO A 227 -4.33 15.04 2.02
C PRO A 227 -5.45 14.05 1.67
N LEU A 228 -6.24 14.37 0.64
CA LEU A 228 -7.38 13.53 0.21
C LEU A 228 -6.93 12.12 -0.20
N ALA A 229 -5.83 12.04 -0.96
CA ALA A 229 -5.27 10.79 -1.46
C ALA A 229 -3.75 10.76 -1.29
N THR A 230 -3.19 9.56 -1.21
CA THR A 230 -1.73 9.35 -1.18
C THR A 230 -1.16 9.54 -2.58
N VAL A 231 -0.05 10.28 -2.70
CA VAL A 231 0.66 10.45 -3.98
C VAL A 231 1.05 9.08 -4.55
N PRO A 232 0.79 8.78 -5.84
CA PRO A 232 1.14 7.51 -6.48
C PRO A 232 2.63 7.19 -6.36
N GLU A 233 2.98 5.91 -6.21
CA GLU A 233 4.37 5.44 -6.09
C GLU A 233 5.26 5.90 -7.26
N MET A 234 4.74 5.83 -8.48
CA MET A 234 5.41 6.30 -9.71
C MET A 234 5.92 7.76 -9.61
N GLN A 235 5.28 8.60 -8.80
CA GLN A 235 5.64 10.01 -8.67
C GLN A 235 6.61 10.28 -7.51
N ARG A 236 6.96 9.27 -6.71
CA ARG A 236 7.73 9.43 -5.45
C ARG A 236 8.81 8.35 -5.23
N SER A 237 9.07 7.49 -6.21
CA SER A 237 10.12 6.47 -6.17
C SER A 237 11.23 6.76 -7.17
N ASP A 238 12.36 6.05 -7.04
CA ASP A 238 13.37 5.96 -8.08
C ASP A 238 12.78 5.29 -9.34
N LEU A 239 13.07 5.87 -10.50
CA LEU A 239 12.57 5.42 -11.80
C LEU A 239 13.62 4.65 -12.60
N ALA A 240 14.88 4.57 -12.18
CA ALA A 240 15.90 3.82 -12.90
C ALA A 240 15.56 2.34 -13.11
N PRO A 241 14.96 1.60 -12.14
CA PRO A 241 14.52 0.23 -12.39
C PRO A 241 13.37 0.15 -13.42
N VAL A 242 12.41 1.07 -13.34
CA VAL A 242 11.23 1.11 -14.23
C VAL A 242 11.66 1.48 -15.65
N VAL A 243 12.33 2.63 -15.79
CA VAL A 243 13.55 2.82 -16.56
C VAL A 243 13.97 1.69 -17.52
N LEU A 244 14.90 0.92 -16.96
CA LEU A 244 15.55 -0.23 -17.53
C LEU A 244 14.54 -1.26 -18.07
N GLN A 245 13.48 -1.55 -17.29
CA GLN A 245 12.50 -2.55 -17.69
C GLN A 245 11.66 -2.12 -18.90
N LEU A 246 11.25 -0.85 -18.97
CA LEU A 246 10.53 -0.32 -20.13
C LEU A 246 11.40 -0.40 -21.40
N LYS A 247 12.70 -0.07 -21.28
CA LYS A 247 13.66 -0.19 -22.38
C LYS A 247 13.84 -1.64 -22.82
N ALA A 248 13.98 -2.57 -21.88
CA ALA A 248 14.06 -4.02 -22.16
C ALA A 248 12.78 -4.56 -22.84
N LEU A 249 11.61 -4.00 -22.55
CA LEU A 249 10.35 -4.29 -23.24
C LEU A 249 10.25 -3.67 -24.65
N GLY A 250 11.28 -2.95 -25.11
CA GLY A 250 11.34 -2.31 -26.43
C GLY A 250 10.63 -0.96 -26.49
N ILE A 251 10.35 -0.31 -25.36
CA ILE A 251 9.77 1.04 -25.31
C ILE A 251 10.89 2.07 -25.47
N ILE A 252 11.09 2.52 -26.71
CA ILE A 252 12.16 3.45 -27.05
C ILE A 252 11.88 4.85 -26.48
N ASN A 253 10.68 5.40 -26.70
CA ASN A 253 10.34 6.75 -26.24
C ASN A 253 9.49 6.70 -24.96
N ILE A 254 10.18 6.82 -23.82
CA ILE A 254 9.56 6.82 -22.49
C ILE A 254 8.76 8.10 -22.23
N ILE A 255 9.20 9.24 -22.77
CA ILE A 255 8.51 10.53 -22.61
C ILE A 255 7.09 10.47 -23.18
N LYS A 256 6.91 9.75 -24.29
CA LYS A 256 5.61 9.53 -24.93
C LYS A 256 4.86 8.31 -24.38
N PHE A 257 5.41 7.62 -23.38
CA PHE A 257 4.73 6.48 -22.78
C PHE A 257 3.51 6.96 -22.00
N HIS A 258 2.39 6.25 -22.16
CA HIS A 258 1.12 6.62 -21.56
C HIS A 258 1.05 6.07 -20.12
N PHE A 259 1.62 6.80 -19.17
CA PHE A 259 1.50 6.49 -17.75
C PHE A 259 0.11 6.89 -17.24
N LEU A 260 -0.49 6.05 -16.38
CA LEU A 260 -1.73 6.40 -15.66
C LEU A 260 -1.50 7.63 -14.77
N SER A 261 -0.43 7.58 -13.96
CA SER A 261 0.04 8.71 -13.18
C SER A 261 1.46 9.09 -13.65
N PRO A 262 1.61 10.09 -14.52
CA PRO A 262 2.91 10.46 -15.07
C PRO A 262 3.92 10.85 -13.98
N PRO A 263 5.15 10.32 -14.03
CA PRO A 263 6.20 10.72 -13.09
C PRO A 263 6.68 12.16 -13.34
N PRO A 264 7.22 12.84 -12.31
CA PRO A 264 7.93 14.11 -12.49
C PRO A 264 9.10 13.98 -13.48
N ALA A 265 9.24 14.96 -14.37
CA ALA A 265 10.31 14.97 -15.38
C ALA A 265 11.71 14.86 -14.74
N GLN A 266 11.92 15.50 -13.60
CA GLN A 266 13.20 15.47 -12.88
C GLN A 266 13.59 14.03 -12.45
N ASN A 267 12.64 13.24 -11.94
CA ASN A 267 12.91 11.85 -11.55
C ASN A 267 13.25 11.00 -12.78
N MET A 268 12.60 11.25 -13.92
CA MET A 268 12.87 10.53 -15.16
C MET A 268 14.26 10.83 -15.71
N VAL A 269 14.66 12.10 -15.72
CA VAL A 269 16.00 12.53 -16.12
C VAL A 269 17.05 11.87 -15.23
N ARG A 270 16.88 11.90 -13.91
CA ARG A 270 17.79 11.25 -12.96
C ARG A 270 17.91 9.75 -13.18
N GLY A 271 16.79 9.07 -13.45
CA GLY A 271 16.79 7.64 -13.76
C GLY A 271 17.58 7.32 -15.03
N LEU A 272 17.46 8.13 -16.08
CA LEU A 272 18.23 7.98 -17.31
C LEU A 272 19.72 8.27 -17.11
N GLU A 273 20.05 9.37 -16.41
CA GLU A 273 21.44 9.71 -16.07
C GLU A 273 22.14 8.59 -15.29
N LEU A 274 21.45 7.98 -14.32
CA LEU A 274 21.98 6.84 -13.57
C LEU A 274 22.23 5.63 -14.48
N LEU A 275 21.27 5.28 -15.34
CA LEU A 275 21.45 4.14 -16.26
C LEU A 275 22.56 4.37 -17.28
N TYR A 276 22.72 5.60 -17.75
CA TYR A 276 23.81 5.98 -18.64
C TYR A 276 25.17 5.87 -17.92
N ALA A 277 25.25 6.34 -16.67
CA ALA A 277 26.46 6.23 -15.85
C ALA A 277 26.83 4.77 -15.49
N LEU A 278 25.88 3.84 -15.53
CA LEU A 278 26.10 2.40 -15.33
C LEU A 278 26.41 1.64 -16.62
N ASP A 279 26.53 2.34 -17.76
CA ASP A 279 26.63 1.79 -19.12
C ASP A 279 25.47 0.86 -19.50
N ALA A 280 24.32 0.98 -18.82
CA ALA A 280 23.12 0.20 -19.10
C ALA A 280 22.39 0.73 -20.35
N ILE A 281 22.53 2.03 -20.63
CA ILE A 281 22.03 2.68 -21.85
C ILE A 281 23.13 3.52 -22.51
N ASP A 282 23.03 3.70 -23.83
CA ASP A 282 23.93 4.55 -24.62
C ASP A 282 23.49 6.03 -24.69
N GLU A 283 24.24 6.84 -25.44
CA GLU A 283 23.98 8.28 -25.63
C GLU A 283 22.64 8.58 -26.33
N ASP A 284 22.16 7.66 -27.14
CA ASP A 284 20.84 7.70 -27.79
C ASP A 284 19.72 7.14 -26.88
N CYS A 285 20.07 6.84 -25.62
CA CYS A 285 19.22 6.20 -24.62
C CYS A 285 18.73 4.79 -25.03
N ASN A 286 19.42 4.07 -25.90
CA ASN A 286 19.11 2.67 -26.21
C ASN A 286 19.78 1.74 -25.20
N LEU A 287 19.16 0.59 -24.97
CA LEU A 287 19.69 -0.41 -24.05
C LEU A 287 20.97 -1.02 -24.63
N THR A 288 22.04 -1.06 -23.84
CA THR A 288 23.32 -1.63 -24.30
C THR A 288 23.28 -3.16 -24.32
N SER A 289 24.09 -3.76 -25.19
CA SER A 289 24.23 -5.20 -25.32
C SER A 289 25.71 -5.60 -25.17
N PRO A 290 26.06 -6.57 -24.31
CA PRO A 290 25.14 -7.42 -23.53
C PRO A 290 24.72 -6.80 -22.18
N LEU A 291 25.44 -5.79 -21.69
CA LEU A 291 25.34 -5.33 -20.30
C LEU A 291 23.94 -4.88 -19.89
N GLY A 292 23.36 -3.89 -20.58
CA GLY A 292 22.02 -3.37 -20.25
C GLY A 292 20.93 -4.44 -20.31
N LEU A 293 21.00 -5.35 -21.29
CA LEU A 293 20.10 -6.51 -21.39
C LEU A 293 20.23 -7.43 -20.18
N GLN A 294 21.44 -7.83 -19.82
CA GLN A 294 21.68 -8.71 -18.67
C GLN A 294 21.24 -8.03 -17.36
N MET A 295 21.51 -6.73 -17.19
CA MET A 295 21.07 -5.98 -16.01
C MET A 295 19.54 -6.03 -15.83
N ALA A 296 18.78 -6.00 -16.93
CA ALA A 296 17.32 -6.06 -16.91
C ALA A 296 16.76 -7.46 -16.57
N GLU A 297 17.57 -8.51 -16.65
CA GLU A 297 17.17 -9.88 -16.27
C GLU A 297 17.26 -10.12 -14.76
N PHE A 298 18.07 -9.35 -14.04
CA PHE A 298 18.21 -9.49 -12.59
C PHE A 298 17.03 -8.87 -11.83
N PRO A 299 16.50 -9.54 -10.79
CA PRO A 299 15.46 -9.00 -9.92
C PRO A 299 16.04 -8.05 -8.86
N LEU A 300 16.94 -7.15 -9.27
CA LEU A 300 17.71 -6.26 -8.40
C LEU A 300 17.67 -4.82 -8.93
N THR A 301 18.13 -3.87 -8.12
CA THR A 301 18.29 -2.49 -8.58
C THR A 301 19.44 -2.41 -9.59
N PRO A 302 19.42 -1.46 -10.54
CA PRO A 302 20.45 -1.34 -11.57
C PRO A 302 21.88 -1.32 -11.02
N MET A 303 22.11 -0.62 -9.91
CA MET A 303 23.44 -0.56 -9.27
C MET A 303 23.91 -1.95 -8.79
N PHE A 304 23.02 -2.73 -8.16
CA PHE A 304 23.39 -4.07 -7.69
C PHE A 304 23.52 -5.07 -8.84
N SER A 305 22.70 -4.94 -9.88
CA SER A 305 22.84 -5.75 -11.10
C SER A 305 24.20 -5.53 -11.76
N LYS A 306 24.62 -4.26 -11.93
CA LYS A 306 25.94 -3.91 -12.48
C LYS A 306 27.06 -4.47 -11.60
N MET A 307 26.99 -4.27 -10.29
CA MET A 307 28.00 -4.76 -9.35
C MET A 307 28.16 -6.28 -9.42
N LEU A 308 27.07 -7.04 -9.53
CA LEU A 308 27.13 -8.50 -9.65
C LEU A 308 27.75 -8.94 -10.97
N LEU A 309 27.36 -8.31 -12.09
CA LEU A 309 27.92 -8.62 -13.40
C LEU A 309 29.43 -8.37 -13.45
N GLU A 310 29.89 -7.26 -12.89
CA GLU A 310 31.32 -6.93 -12.79
C GLU A 310 32.08 -7.83 -11.80
N SER A 311 31.41 -8.38 -10.79
CA SER A 311 32.07 -9.28 -9.82
C SER A 311 32.33 -10.69 -10.36
N GLY A 312 31.61 -11.09 -11.42
CA GLY A 312 31.73 -12.40 -12.05
C GLY A 312 32.59 -12.41 -13.31
N SER A 313 33.00 -11.24 -13.80
CA SER A 313 33.92 -11.02 -14.93
C SER A 313 35.36 -10.90 -14.47
#